data_AF-A0A2S6AUI9-F1
#
_entry.id   AF-A0A2S6AUI9-F1
#
_cell.length_a   1.000
_cell.length_b   1.000
_cell.length_c   1.000
_cell.angle_alpha   90.00
_cell.angle_beta   90.00
_cell.angle_gamma   90.00
#
_symmetry.space_group_name_H-M   'P 1'
#
loop_
_entity.id
_entity.type
_entity.pdbx_description
1 polymer ?
#
loop_
_entity_poly.entity_id
_entity_poly.type
_entity_poly.pdbx_seq_one_letter_code
_entity_poly.pdbx_strand_id
1 'polypeptide(L)'
;MGESSITWVDGAVVTIDQRALPHEVRTLRLTTVDQVIDAIATLAVRGAPAIGVTGAFGVALAALAHPGDPAQVRAEAVRIEGARPTAVNLSWGVRRALAKFADGGAAGVLAEAQALLAEDGRVNRAAAEHAADLVQRLCPDRPLRMLTHCNTGRLATTAFGTAIGALRVLHARGVIDSVLVDETRPLLQGARLTTWELAEAGIPHRLTVDSAAAWAIATGQVDCVIVGADRITADGSVANKIGTYGLALAARHHGIPFIVVAPESTRDAATATGADIVVEQRGSAEITHVGDYVAAPEGTAVFNPAFDVTPPELVTAVVTENGLVDETNPLAAQAIVAADPRAADSAAQDPADSPNAAAIATLARDLYARGWMPGTAGNISVRDGASGVGSETASAASGPTAVVTGSGLSKGELTAADMVRVRIENSEPLAGDRRPSAETAIHTAIYRTTEAAAVVHVHSPRATAASIGAPNPMRFTGFELIKGLRSGDTIDIPVFPNHADVSRIGAEIDRYLRAHPAAPPVLFIAGHGITAWGADLAQARDRAECLEALCELVSLTGRRDISTDRILEEQPQ
;
A
#
# COMPACT_ATOMS: atom_id res chain seq x y z
N MET A 1 35.09 -4.74 -7.91
CA MET A 1 34.41 -3.56 -7.31
C MET A 1 33.71 -4.05 -6.05
N GLY A 2 33.72 -3.26 -4.97
CA GLY A 2 32.96 -3.60 -3.75
C GLY A 2 31.46 -3.37 -3.96
N GLU A 3 30.78 -2.81 -2.95
CA GLU A 3 29.33 -2.54 -2.98
C GLU A 3 28.92 -1.47 -4.04
N SER A 4 29.87 -0.68 -4.54
CA SER A 4 29.63 0.38 -5.52
C SER A 4 29.78 -0.10 -6.98
N SER A 5 28.95 0.44 -7.86
CA SER A 5 28.94 0.20 -9.31
C SER A 5 29.76 1.23 -10.12
N ILE A 6 30.18 2.34 -9.48
CA ILE A 6 30.92 3.44 -10.08
C ILE A 6 32.04 3.85 -9.12
N THR A 7 33.28 3.86 -9.60
CA THR A 7 34.43 4.27 -8.80
C THR A 7 35.36 5.18 -9.59
N TRP A 8 36.15 5.99 -8.89
CA TRP A 8 37.23 6.77 -9.50
C TRP A 8 38.56 6.10 -9.20
N VAL A 9 39.29 5.67 -10.22
CA VAL A 9 40.58 4.96 -10.07
C VAL A 9 41.58 5.51 -11.06
N ASP A 10 42.69 6.08 -10.56
CA ASP A 10 43.82 6.57 -11.35
C ASP A 10 43.40 7.45 -12.54
N GLY A 11 42.59 8.47 -12.28
CA GLY A 11 42.17 9.44 -13.30
C GLY A 11 41.07 8.95 -14.25
N ALA A 12 40.36 7.87 -13.91
CA ALA A 12 39.29 7.32 -14.74
C ALA A 12 38.06 6.95 -13.93
N VAL A 13 36.90 7.04 -14.58
CA VAL A 13 35.65 6.45 -14.08
C VAL A 13 35.65 4.97 -14.41
N VAL A 14 35.54 4.13 -13.40
CA VAL A 14 35.49 2.67 -13.54
C VAL A 14 34.09 2.18 -13.15
N THR A 15 33.42 1.51 -14.07
CA THR A 15 32.04 1.03 -13.90
C THR A 15 31.81 -0.29 -14.66
N ILE A 16 30.62 -0.87 -14.54
CA ILE A 16 30.23 -2.10 -15.23
C ILE A 16 29.47 -1.72 -16.51
N ASP A 17 29.80 -2.36 -17.64
CA ASP A 17 29.00 -2.24 -18.87
C ASP A 17 27.68 -2.99 -18.71
N GLN A 18 26.62 -2.25 -18.37
CA GLN A 18 25.30 -2.85 -18.16
C GLN A 18 24.71 -3.47 -19.45
N ARG A 19 25.22 -3.12 -20.64
CA ARG A 19 24.77 -3.73 -21.91
C ARG A 19 25.24 -5.17 -22.05
N ALA A 20 26.37 -5.52 -21.43
CA ALA A 20 26.95 -6.86 -21.47
C ALA A 20 26.26 -7.83 -20.50
N LEU A 21 25.60 -7.31 -19.45
CA LEU A 21 24.83 -8.12 -18.51
C LEU A 21 23.55 -8.67 -19.16
N PRO A 22 23.15 -9.91 -18.83
CA PRO A 22 23.73 -10.79 -17.80
C PRO A 22 24.86 -11.71 -18.29
N HIS A 23 25.24 -11.63 -19.58
CA HIS A 23 26.16 -12.60 -20.21
C HIS A 23 27.61 -12.44 -19.78
N GLU A 24 28.07 -11.20 -19.59
CA GLU A 24 29.46 -10.89 -19.24
C GLU A 24 29.52 -9.71 -18.27
N VAL A 25 30.27 -9.88 -17.18
CA VAL A 25 30.62 -8.78 -16.27
C VAL A 25 31.82 -8.04 -16.84
N ARG A 26 31.57 -7.10 -17.76
CA ARG A 26 32.62 -6.30 -18.40
C ARG A 26 32.84 -4.99 -17.64
N THR A 27 34.09 -4.69 -17.29
CA THR A 27 34.45 -3.41 -16.67
C THR A 27 34.79 -2.38 -17.74
N LEU A 28 34.19 -1.19 -17.64
CA LEU A 28 34.53 0.00 -18.42
C LEU A 28 35.48 0.89 -17.63
N ARG A 29 36.47 1.44 -18.31
CA ARG A 29 37.38 2.47 -17.79
C ARG A 29 37.30 3.69 -18.70
N LEU A 30 36.60 4.71 -18.24
CA LEU A 30 36.30 5.94 -18.99
C LEU A 30 37.30 7.02 -18.57
N THR A 31 38.06 7.49 -19.54
CA THR A 31 39.16 8.45 -19.38
C THR A 31 38.92 9.78 -20.09
N THR A 32 37.86 9.87 -20.89
CA THR A 32 37.50 11.08 -21.64
C THR A 32 36.02 11.41 -21.49
N VAL A 33 35.68 12.67 -21.74
CA VAL A 33 34.28 13.13 -21.75
C VAL A 33 33.47 12.39 -22.82
N ASP A 34 34.04 12.16 -24.00
CA ASP A 34 33.37 11.42 -25.08
C ASP A 34 32.99 10.00 -24.67
N GLN A 35 33.87 9.30 -23.93
CA GLN A 35 33.60 7.97 -23.39
C GLN A 35 32.49 7.99 -22.34
N VAL A 36 32.41 9.04 -21.51
CA VAL A 36 31.32 9.23 -20.55
C VAL A 36 29.99 9.46 -21.26
N ILE A 37 29.98 10.33 -22.28
CA ILE A 37 28.79 10.62 -23.09
C ILE A 37 28.29 9.35 -23.78
N ASP A 38 29.19 8.59 -24.43
CA ASP A 38 28.85 7.32 -25.08
C ASP A 38 28.28 6.31 -24.09
N ALA A 39 28.91 6.14 -22.93
CA ALA A 39 28.45 5.21 -21.90
C ALA A 39 27.02 5.55 -21.40
N ILE A 40 26.70 6.83 -21.24
CA ILE A 40 25.37 7.30 -20.82
C ILE A 40 24.34 7.14 -21.97
N ALA A 41 24.71 7.56 -23.19
CA ALA A 41 23.81 7.56 -24.34
C ALA A 41 23.44 6.13 -24.80
N THR A 42 24.41 5.21 -24.76
CA THR A 42 24.22 3.80 -25.14
C THR A 42 23.67 2.93 -24.01
N LEU A 43 23.37 3.52 -22.85
CA LEU A 43 22.86 2.84 -21.66
C LEU A 43 23.82 1.78 -21.09
N ALA A 44 25.13 1.95 -21.30
CA ALA A 44 26.18 1.24 -20.57
C ALA A 44 26.18 1.64 -19.10
N VAL A 45 25.89 2.92 -18.83
CA VAL A 45 25.55 3.46 -17.50
C VAL A 45 24.12 4.00 -17.58
N ARG A 46 23.25 3.54 -16.68
CA ARG A 46 21.84 3.95 -16.61
C ARG A 46 21.36 3.97 -15.16
N GLY A 47 20.18 4.53 -14.97
CA GLY A 47 19.59 4.80 -13.66
C GLY A 47 19.91 6.22 -13.21
N ALA A 48 18.90 6.90 -12.66
CA ALA A 48 18.93 8.35 -12.49
C ALA A 48 20.10 8.84 -11.60
N PRO A 49 20.38 8.25 -10.43
CA PRO A 49 21.55 8.65 -9.65
C PRO A 49 22.88 8.26 -10.30
N ALA A 50 22.97 7.07 -10.93
CA ALA A 50 24.19 6.58 -11.57
C ALA A 50 24.70 7.54 -12.66
N ILE A 51 23.81 8.01 -13.52
CA ILE A 51 24.16 8.95 -14.60
C ILE A 51 24.52 10.33 -14.04
N GLY A 52 23.91 10.78 -12.94
CA GLY A 52 24.25 12.03 -12.26
C GLY A 52 25.69 12.04 -11.74
N VAL A 53 26.08 10.99 -11.02
CA VAL A 53 27.44 10.85 -10.49
C VAL A 53 28.46 10.61 -11.61
N THR A 54 28.12 9.82 -12.62
CA THR A 54 28.98 9.62 -13.80
C THR A 54 29.18 10.93 -14.56
N GLY A 55 28.14 11.74 -14.71
CA GLY A 55 28.23 13.09 -15.29
C GLY A 55 29.13 14.02 -14.49
N ALA A 56 29.02 14.01 -13.15
CA ALA A 56 29.91 14.77 -12.26
C ALA A 56 31.38 14.37 -12.43
N PHE A 57 31.68 13.07 -12.52
CA PHE A 57 33.04 12.62 -12.85
C PHE A 57 33.46 12.98 -14.28
N GLY A 58 32.52 13.05 -15.23
CA GLY A 58 32.77 13.60 -16.56
C GLY A 58 33.25 15.06 -16.51
N VAL A 59 32.66 15.89 -15.64
CA VAL A 59 33.15 17.27 -15.40
C VAL A 59 34.55 17.26 -14.77
N ALA A 60 34.84 16.31 -13.87
CA ALA A 60 36.19 16.15 -13.31
C ALA A 60 37.22 15.79 -14.40
N LEU A 61 36.88 14.89 -15.33
CA LEU A 61 37.72 14.58 -16.50
C LEU A 61 37.93 15.81 -17.39
N ALA A 62 36.87 16.59 -17.66
CA ALA A 62 36.97 17.84 -18.41
C ALA A 62 37.90 18.85 -17.72
N ALA A 63 37.76 19.02 -16.40
CA ALA A 63 38.57 19.92 -15.60
C ALA A 63 40.06 19.51 -15.55
N LEU A 64 40.35 18.20 -15.56
CA LEU A 64 41.70 17.66 -15.65
C LEU A 64 42.31 17.85 -17.05
N ALA A 65 41.50 17.72 -18.11
CA ALA A 65 41.94 17.92 -19.49
C ALA A 65 42.16 19.39 -19.86
N HIS A 66 41.43 20.31 -19.22
CA HIS A 66 41.45 21.75 -19.49
C HIS A 66 41.77 22.57 -18.23
N PRO A 67 42.98 22.41 -17.64
CA PRO A 67 43.34 23.09 -16.41
C PRO A 67 43.38 24.60 -16.63
N GLY A 68 42.65 25.35 -15.80
CA GLY A 68 42.62 26.80 -15.87
C GLY A 68 41.83 27.39 -17.03
N ASP A 69 41.03 26.59 -17.76
CA ASP A 69 40.11 27.07 -18.80
C ASP A 69 38.64 26.83 -18.40
N PRO A 70 38.03 27.74 -17.63
CA PRO A 70 36.63 27.64 -17.25
C PRO A 70 35.66 27.63 -18.42
N ALA A 71 36.02 28.21 -19.56
CA ALA A 71 35.14 28.29 -20.72
C ALA A 71 35.00 26.91 -21.37
N GLN A 72 36.13 26.21 -21.57
CA GLN A 72 36.13 24.88 -22.12
C GLN A 72 35.48 23.85 -21.18
N VAL A 73 35.73 23.93 -19.87
CA VAL A 73 35.08 23.03 -18.90
C VAL A 73 33.56 23.20 -18.90
N ARG A 74 33.06 24.44 -19.02
CA ARG A 74 31.62 24.70 -19.18
C ARG A 74 31.06 24.13 -20.48
N ALA A 75 31.81 24.23 -21.58
CA ALA A 75 31.39 23.66 -22.86
C ALA A 75 31.26 22.13 -22.78
N GLU A 76 32.22 21.44 -22.14
CA GLU A 76 32.16 19.99 -21.92
C GLU A 76 31.00 19.60 -20.98
N ALA A 77 30.74 20.38 -19.92
CA ALA A 77 29.60 20.16 -19.05
C ALA A 77 28.27 20.19 -19.82
N VAL A 78 28.09 21.17 -20.73
CA VAL A 78 26.90 21.24 -21.60
C VAL A 78 26.79 20.02 -22.51
N ARG A 79 27.91 19.53 -23.07
CA ARG A 79 27.92 18.30 -23.88
C ARG A 79 27.50 17.08 -23.07
N ILE A 80 27.94 16.97 -21.81
CA ILE A 80 27.56 15.88 -20.90
C ILE A 80 26.06 15.93 -20.60
N GLU A 81 25.49 17.09 -20.25
CA GLU A 81 24.03 17.24 -20.05
C GLU A 81 23.23 16.83 -21.31
N GLY A 82 23.77 17.17 -22.48
CA GLY A 82 23.18 16.84 -23.78
C GLY A 82 23.14 15.35 -24.11
N ALA A 83 23.84 14.48 -23.38
CA ALA A 83 23.83 13.04 -23.61
C ALA A 83 22.42 12.44 -23.46
N ARG A 84 21.65 12.93 -22.47
CA ARG A 84 20.24 12.55 -22.22
C ARG A 84 19.45 13.76 -21.65
N PRO A 85 18.93 14.66 -22.50
CA PRO A 85 18.40 15.97 -22.07
C PRO A 85 17.20 15.91 -21.10
N THR A 86 16.45 14.80 -21.08
CA THR A 86 15.30 14.59 -20.18
C THR A 86 15.70 14.07 -18.80
N ALA A 87 16.96 13.69 -18.60
CA ALA A 87 17.46 13.13 -17.35
C ALA A 87 17.87 14.25 -16.36
N VAL A 88 16.94 14.66 -15.49
CA VAL A 88 17.16 15.74 -14.52
C VAL A 88 18.36 15.50 -13.61
N ASN A 89 18.56 14.27 -13.13
CA ASN A 89 19.68 13.92 -12.26
C ASN A 89 21.05 14.05 -12.94
N LEU A 90 21.14 13.87 -14.27
CA LEU A 90 22.37 14.10 -15.03
C LEU A 90 22.77 15.57 -14.95
N SER A 91 21.85 16.46 -15.31
CA SER A 91 22.06 17.91 -15.26
C SER A 91 22.34 18.40 -13.84
N TRP A 92 21.65 17.84 -12.84
CA TRP A 92 21.91 18.17 -11.43
C TRP A 92 23.34 17.82 -11.00
N GLY A 93 23.80 16.59 -11.28
CA GLY A 93 25.16 16.15 -10.92
C GLY A 93 26.23 16.96 -11.64
N VAL A 94 26.05 17.22 -12.93
CA VAL A 94 26.96 18.04 -13.75
C VAL A 94 27.06 19.46 -13.19
N ARG A 95 25.95 20.14 -12.92
CA ARG A 95 25.94 21.53 -12.42
C ARG A 95 26.55 21.64 -11.03
N ARG A 96 26.24 20.68 -10.16
CA ARG A 96 26.76 20.65 -8.79
C ARG A 96 28.28 20.49 -8.78
N ALA A 97 28.82 19.59 -9.60
CA ALA A 97 30.27 19.43 -9.76
C ALA A 97 30.91 20.67 -10.39
N LEU A 98 30.33 21.20 -11.48
CA LEU A 98 30.83 22.37 -12.20
C LEU A 98 30.92 23.62 -11.31
N ALA A 99 29.97 23.79 -10.37
CA ALA A 99 29.97 24.92 -9.44
C ALA A 99 31.23 24.99 -8.56
N LYS A 100 31.90 23.85 -8.33
CA LYS A 100 33.15 23.80 -7.53
C LYS A 100 34.41 24.13 -8.32
N PHE A 101 34.31 24.29 -9.64
CA PHE A 101 35.47 24.57 -10.48
C PHE A 101 36.09 25.95 -10.19
N ALA A 102 35.26 26.96 -9.90
CA ALA A 102 35.74 28.32 -9.67
C ALA A 102 36.66 28.43 -8.43
N ASP A 103 36.30 27.75 -7.35
CA ASP A 103 37.03 27.84 -6.08
C ASP A 103 38.14 26.80 -5.94
N GLY A 104 37.96 25.61 -6.54
CA GLY A 104 38.85 24.46 -6.32
C GLY A 104 39.48 23.85 -7.58
N GLY A 105 39.21 24.39 -8.77
CA GLY A 105 39.68 23.83 -10.03
C GLY A 105 39.32 22.34 -10.19
N ALA A 106 40.18 21.56 -10.85
CA ALA A 106 39.96 20.13 -11.05
C ALA A 106 39.86 19.33 -9.75
N ALA A 107 40.63 19.70 -8.72
CA ALA A 107 40.60 19.04 -7.42
C ALA A 107 39.26 19.26 -6.69
N GLY A 108 38.72 20.48 -6.74
CA GLY A 108 37.41 20.80 -6.17
C GLY A 108 36.26 20.08 -6.86
N VAL A 109 36.29 20.00 -8.19
CA VAL A 109 35.29 19.25 -8.97
C VAL A 109 35.35 17.75 -8.65
N LEU A 110 36.56 17.17 -8.61
CA LEU A 110 36.72 15.75 -8.27
C LEU A 110 36.25 15.45 -6.84
N ALA A 111 36.60 16.30 -5.88
CA ALA A 111 36.14 16.16 -4.50
C ALA A 111 34.60 16.20 -4.41
N GLU A 112 33.94 17.07 -5.20
CA GLU A 112 32.48 17.12 -5.26
C GLU A 112 31.87 15.87 -5.91
N ALA A 113 32.46 15.37 -6.99
CA ALA A 113 32.00 14.14 -7.64
C ALA A 113 32.13 12.92 -6.70
N GLN A 114 33.21 12.86 -5.92
CA GLN A 114 33.39 11.84 -4.88
C GLN A 114 32.42 12.03 -3.70
N ALA A 115 32.13 13.27 -3.32
CA ALA A 115 31.14 13.59 -2.30
C ALA A 115 29.73 13.16 -2.75
N LEU A 116 29.37 13.42 -4.01
CA LEU A 116 28.13 12.96 -4.63
C LEU A 116 28.00 11.44 -4.62
N LEU A 117 29.08 10.72 -4.97
CA LEU A 117 29.14 9.26 -4.91
C LEU A 117 28.89 8.74 -3.48
N ALA A 118 29.57 9.33 -2.48
CA ALA A 118 29.41 8.93 -1.08
C ALA A 118 28.02 9.27 -0.52
N GLU A 119 27.49 10.44 -0.89
CA GLU A 119 26.16 10.91 -0.51
C GLU A 119 25.07 9.99 -1.06
N ASP A 120 25.12 9.64 -2.35
CA ASP A 120 24.15 8.73 -2.97
C ASP A 120 24.12 7.37 -2.27
N GLY A 121 25.28 6.78 -1.95
CA GLY A 121 25.34 5.53 -1.20
C GLY A 121 24.71 5.62 0.19
N ARG A 122 24.93 6.72 0.92
CA ARG A 122 24.33 6.95 2.25
C ARG A 122 22.81 7.15 2.15
N VAL A 123 22.37 7.99 1.23
CA VAL A 123 20.95 8.35 1.01
C VAL A 123 20.15 7.10 0.62
N ASN A 124 20.62 6.34 -0.37
CA ASN A 124 19.93 5.15 -0.84
C ASN A 124 19.84 4.08 0.25
N ARG A 125 20.90 3.90 1.05
CA ARG A 125 20.88 2.99 2.21
C ARG A 125 19.82 3.40 3.24
N ALA A 126 19.78 4.68 3.61
CA ALA A 126 18.79 5.18 4.57
C ALA A 126 17.35 4.99 4.06
N ALA A 127 17.08 5.35 2.79
CA ALA A 127 15.77 5.15 2.17
C ALA A 127 15.38 3.67 2.13
N ALA A 128 16.32 2.79 1.79
CA ALA A 128 16.12 1.34 1.78
C ALA A 128 15.84 0.76 3.17
N GLU A 129 16.54 1.22 4.20
CA GLU A 129 16.32 0.82 5.60
C GLU A 129 14.94 1.25 6.08
N HIS A 130 14.55 2.51 5.83
CA HIS A 130 13.21 3.00 6.15
C HIS A 130 12.11 2.23 5.42
N ALA A 131 12.33 1.89 4.14
CA ALA A 131 11.38 1.13 3.36
C ALA A 131 11.26 -0.31 3.87
N ALA A 132 12.37 -0.94 4.24
CA ALA A 132 12.36 -2.27 4.86
C ALA A 132 11.63 -2.27 6.21
N ASP A 133 11.87 -1.26 7.05
CA ASP A 133 11.15 -1.08 8.30
C ASP A 133 9.65 -0.92 8.05
N LEU A 134 9.26 -0.09 7.07
CA LEU A 134 7.87 0.07 6.68
C LEU A 134 7.26 -1.24 6.20
N VAL A 135 7.90 -1.96 5.27
CA VAL A 135 7.40 -3.26 4.76
C VAL A 135 7.12 -4.23 5.90
N GLN A 136 8.04 -4.36 6.86
CA GLN A 136 7.84 -5.25 8.00
C GLN A 136 6.71 -4.79 8.92
N ARG A 137 6.47 -3.47 9.02
CA ARG A 137 5.31 -2.93 9.71
C ARG A 137 4.00 -3.26 8.98
N LEU A 138 3.97 -3.13 7.65
CA LEU A 138 2.74 -3.36 6.87
C LEU A 138 2.41 -4.83 6.67
N CYS A 139 3.43 -5.70 6.75
CA CYS A 139 3.30 -7.14 6.53
C CYS A 139 3.97 -7.93 7.67
N PRO A 140 3.42 -7.90 8.90
CA PRO A 140 4.01 -8.64 10.01
C PRO A 140 3.77 -10.16 9.89
N ASP A 141 4.58 -10.93 10.64
CA ASP A 141 4.34 -12.33 11.01
C ASP A 141 4.42 -13.42 9.93
N ARG A 142 5.33 -13.31 8.95
CA ARG A 142 5.84 -14.44 8.14
C ARG A 142 6.92 -14.00 7.13
N PRO A 143 7.66 -14.95 6.51
CA PRO A 143 8.39 -14.70 5.28
C PRO A 143 7.49 -14.12 4.17
N LEU A 144 7.98 -13.10 3.48
CA LEU A 144 7.24 -12.27 2.51
C LEU A 144 7.60 -12.63 1.07
N ARG A 145 6.57 -12.65 0.22
CA ARG A 145 6.70 -12.77 -1.23
C ARG A 145 6.60 -11.38 -1.83
N MET A 146 7.74 -10.84 -2.24
CA MET A 146 7.82 -9.47 -2.76
C MET A 146 7.67 -9.47 -4.28
N LEU A 147 7.18 -8.38 -4.85
CA LEU A 147 7.27 -8.11 -6.29
C LEU A 147 8.04 -6.81 -6.53
N THR A 148 8.91 -6.80 -7.52
CA THR A 148 9.59 -5.57 -7.97
C THR A 148 9.63 -5.46 -9.48
N HIS A 149 9.83 -4.24 -9.97
CA HIS A 149 9.77 -3.87 -11.38
C HIS A 149 10.95 -2.99 -11.77
N CYS A 150 11.44 -3.14 -13.00
CA CYS A 150 12.65 -2.51 -13.51
C CYS A 150 13.92 -2.94 -12.72
N ASN A 151 14.93 -2.06 -12.70
CA ASN A 151 16.15 -2.22 -11.93
C ASN A 151 16.41 -0.97 -11.10
N THR A 152 16.55 -1.16 -9.79
CA THR A 152 16.68 -0.11 -8.77
C THR A 152 17.77 -0.44 -7.76
N GLY A 153 18.71 -1.31 -8.15
CA GLY A 153 19.82 -1.76 -7.33
C GLY A 153 21.02 -0.85 -7.47
N ARG A 154 22.20 -1.35 -7.07
CA ARG A 154 23.45 -0.60 -7.16
C ARG A 154 23.81 -0.24 -8.61
N LEU A 155 23.34 -0.99 -9.60
CA LEU A 155 23.56 -0.69 -11.02
C LEU A 155 22.79 0.55 -11.48
N ALA A 156 21.60 0.81 -10.92
CA ALA A 156 20.79 1.97 -11.26
C ALA A 156 21.11 3.20 -10.39
N THR A 157 21.76 2.98 -9.25
CA THR A 157 22.32 4.04 -8.40
C THR A 157 23.86 4.03 -8.49
N THR A 158 24.56 4.49 -7.47
CA THR A 158 26.02 4.28 -7.37
C THR A 158 26.44 3.20 -6.40
N ALA A 159 25.56 2.86 -5.45
CA ALA A 159 25.74 1.85 -4.43
C ALA A 159 24.38 1.49 -3.80
N PHE A 160 24.31 0.27 -3.26
CA PHE A 160 23.17 -0.30 -2.50
C PHE A 160 21.86 -0.48 -3.28
N GLY A 161 21.33 0.60 -3.86
CA GLY A 161 20.04 0.67 -4.53
C GLY A 161 18.93 1.24 -3.65
N THR A 162 17.77 1.51 -4.25
CA THR A 162 16.55 1.94 -3.55
C THR A 162 15.65 0.75 -3.23
N ALA A 163 14.72 0.36 -4.11
CA ALA A 163 13.82 -0.77 -3.85
C ALA A 163 14.56 -2.12 -3.77
N ILE A 164 15.53 -2.39 -4.65
CA ILE A 164 16.40 -3.58 -4.50
C ILE A 164 17.28 -3.45 -3.24
N GLY A 165 17.68 -2.25 -2.85
CA GLY A 165 18.36 -2.00 -1.57
C GLY A 165 17.49 -2.43 -0.39
N ALA A 166 16.20 -2.07 -0.40
CA ALA A 166 15.25 -2.49 0.63
C ALA A 166 15.06 -4.02 0.64
N LEU A 167 15.00 -4.66 -0.53
CA LEU A 167 14.98 -6.13 -0.62
C LEU A 167 16.23 -6.78 -0.01
N ARG A 168 17.42 -6.18 -0.18
CA ARG A 168 18.66 -6.64 0.45
C ARG A 168 18.60 -6.53 1.98
N VAL A 169 18.07 -5.42 2.50
CA VAL A 169 17.87 -5.23 3.95
C VAL A 169 16.88 -6.27 4.49
N LEU A 170 15.74 -6.45 3.84
CA LEU A 170 14.73 -7.45 4.20
C LEU A 170 15.29 -8.87 4.17
N HIS A 171 16.07 -9.22 3.13
CA HIS A 171 16.71 -10.53 3.03
C HIS A 171 17.75 -10.75 4.14
N ALA A 172 18.57 -9.76 4.45
CA ALA A 172 19.53 -9.83 5.55
C ALA A 172 18.84 -10.02 6.92
N ARG A 173 17.59 -9.56 7.06
CA ARG A 173 16.73 -9.76 8.24
C ARG A 173 16.00 -11.11 8.24
N GLY A 174 16.15 -11.93 7.19
CA GLY A 174 15.51 -13.24 7.08
C GLY A 174 14.01 -13.19 6.80
N VAL A 175 13.49 -12.06 6.30
CA VAL A 175 12.03 -11.88 6.10
C VAL A 175 11.56 -12.14 4.67
N ILE A 176 12.47 -12.36 3.71
CA ILE A 176 12.10 -12.65 2.32
C ILE A 176 11.94 -14.17 2.14
N ASP A 177 10.74 -14.59 1.74
CA ASP A 177 10.53 -15.93 1.17
C ASP A 177 11.04 -15.99 -0.26
N SER A 178 10.53 -15.09 -1.11
CA SER A 178 10.91 -14.99 -2.51
C SER A 178 10.61 -13.61 -3.09
N VAL A 179 11.35 -13.24 -4.15
CA VAL A 179 11.08 -12.03 -4.94
C VAL A 179 10.63 -12.43 -6.34
N LEU A 180 9.45 -11.99 -6.75
CA LEU A 180 9.01 -12.04 -8.13
C LEU A 180 9.51 -10.79 -8.84
N VAL A 181 10.23 -10.99 -9.95
CA VAL A 181 10.84 -9.91 -10.73
C VAL A 181 10.12 -9.86 -12.07
N ASP A 182 9.52 -8.72 -12.39
CA ASP A 182 8.99 -8.47 -13.72
C ASP A 182 10.12 -8.33 -14.74
N GLU A 183 10.01 -8.92 -15.92
CA GLU A 183 11.05 -8.84 -16.95
C GLU A 183 11.36 -7.40 -17.37
N THR A 184 10.35 -6.52 -17.33
CA THR A 184 10.39 -5.09 -17.65
C THR A 184 10.69 -4.83 -19.12
N ARG A 185 9.73 -5.17 -20.00
CA ARG A 185 9.83 -4.81 -21.42
C ARG A 185 9.78 -3.28 -21.62
N PRO A 186 10.37 -2.76 -22.71
CA PRO A 186 11.09 -3.52 -23.75
C PRO A 186 12.56 -3.83 -23.44
N LEU A 187 13.20 -3.09 -22.51
CA LEU A 187 14.65 -3.14 -22.30
C LEU A 187 15.12 -4.30 -21.41
N LEU A 188 14.18 -5.03 -20.80
CA LEU A 188 14.41 -6.24 -20.01
C LEU A 188 15.28 -5.99 -18.78
N GLN A 189 15.14 -4.82 -18.13
CA GLN A 189 15.98 -4.47 -16.98
C GLN A 189 15.79 -5.43 -15.82
N GLY A 190 14.56 -5.85 -15.53
CA GLY A 190 14.31 -6.81 -14.47
C GLY A 190 14.92 -8.16 -14.79
N ALA A 191 14.70 -8.67 -16.01
CA ALA A 191 15.25 -9.95 -16.46
C ALA A 191 16.79 -9.99 -16.54
N ARG A 192 17.43 -8.87 -16.90
CA ARG A 192 18.88 -8.81 -17.16
C ARG A 192 19.71 -8.32 -15.99
N LEU A 193 19.22 -7.32 -15.27
CA LEU A 193 19.98 -6.58 -14.26
C LEU A 193 19.51 -6.93 -12.86
N THR A 194 18.19 -6.91 -12.61
CA THR A 194 17.65 -7.19 -11.28
C THR A 194 17.85 -8.64 -10.87
N THR A 195 17.52 -9.61 -11.72
CA THR A 195 17.81 -11.03 -11.44
C THR A 195 19.30 -11.28 -11.21
N TRP A 196 20.18 -10.59 -11.96
CA TRP A 196 21.63 -10.68 -11.79
C TRP A 196 22.07 -10.15 -10.41
N GLU A 197 21.58 -8.98 -9.99
CA GLU A 197 21.90 -8.40 -8.68
C GLU A 197 21.31 -9.21 -7.51
N LEU A 198 20.10 -9.76 -7.66
CA LEU A 198 19.49 -10.62 -6.66
C LEU A 198 20.23 -11.96 -6.54
N ALA A 199 20.67 -12.55 -7.67
CA ALA A 199 21.49 -13.75 -7.68
C ALA A 199 22.85 -13.52 -6.99
N GLU A 200 23.53 -12.41 -7.30
CA GLU A 200 24.78 -12.02 -6.65
C GLU A 200 24.59 -11.85 -5.12
N ALA A 201 23.44 -11.30 -4.71
CA ALA A 201 23.11 -11.09 -3.30
C ALA A 201 22.58 -12.35 -2.58
N GLY A 202 22.39 -13.47 -3.29
CA GLY A 202 21.81 -14.70 -2.71
C GLY A 202 20.32 -14.62 -2.38
N ILE A 203 19.60 -13.64 -2.92
CA ILE A 203 18.18 -13.43 -2.64
C ILE A 203 17.34 -14.40 -3.50
N PRO A 204 16.49 -15.25 -2.89
CA PRO A 204 15.62 -16.16 -3.64
C PRO A 204 14.67 -15.37 -4.55
N HIS A 205 14.67 -15.67 -5.85
CA HIS A 205 13.84 -14.94 -6.80
C HIS A 205 13.37 -15.80 -7.97
N ARG A 206 12.31 -15.34 -8.63
CA ARG A 206 11.76 -15.88 -9.87
C ARG A 206 11.49 -14.75 -10.84
N LEU A 207 11.68 -15.00 -12.13
CA LEU A 207 11.35 -14.07 -13.21
C LEU A 207 9.91 -14.32 -13.69
N THR A 208 9.18 -13.25 -13.97
CA THR A 208 7.85 -13.29 -14.62
C THR A 208 7.79 -12.34 -15.80
N VAL A 209 6.94 -12.66 -16.78
CA VAL A 209 6.55 -11.68 -17.80
C VAL A 209 5.66 -10.61 -17.17
N ASP A 210 5.75 -9.38 -17.66
CA ASP A 210 5.05 -8.22 -17.08
C ASP A 210 3.52 -8.45 -17.00
N SER A 211 2.94 -9.10 -18.01
CA SER A 211 1.50 -9.37 -18.09
C SER A 211 0.98 -10.41 -17.08
N ALA A 212 1.87 -11.20 -16.48
CA ALA A 212 1.51 -12.19 -15.47
C ALA A 212 1.57 -11.64 -14.04
N ALA A 213 2.12 -10.44 -13.84
CA ALA A 213 2.25 -9.84 -12.51
C ALA A 213 0.91 -9.63 -11.79
N ALA A 214 -0.09 -9.09 -12.49
CA ALA A 214 -1.44 -8.92 -11.93
C ALA A 214 -2.08 -10.27 -11.53
N TRP A 215 -1.84 -11.32 -12.31
CA TRP A 215 -2.29 -12.67 -11.96
C TRP A 215 -1.55 -13.25 -10.75
N ALA A 216 -0.24 -12.99 -10.62
CA ALA A 216 0.53 -13.37 -9.45
C ALA A 216 -0.01 -12.67 -8.19
N ILE A 217 -0.36 -11.39 -8.27
CA ILE A 217 -1.03 -10.68 -7.18
C ILE A 217 -2.39 -11.32 -6.88
N ALA A 218 -3.23 -11.53 -7.90
CA ALA A 218 -4.59 -12.08 -7.74
C ALA A 218 -4.64 -13.49 -7.13
N THR A 219 -3.61 -14.29 -7.40
CA THR A 219 -3.47 -15.66 -6.86
C THR A 219 -2.72 -15.71 -5.53
N GLY A 220 -2.48 -14.54 -4.92
CA GLY A 220 -1.84 -14.43 -3.62
C GLY A 220 -0.39 -14.90 -3.63
N GLN A 221 0.33 -14.76 -4.74
CA GLN A 221 1.77 -15.06 -4.85
C GLN A 221 2.65 -13.85 -4.47
N VAL A 222 2.03 -12.70 -4.18
CA VAL A 222 2.69 -11.43 -3.86
C VAL A 222 2.00 -10.83 -2.64
N ASP A 223 2.80 -10.42 -1.67
CA ASP A 223 2.36 -9.81 -0.42
C ASP A 223 2.59 -8.30 -0.40
N CYS A 224 3.61 -7.83 -1.12
CA CYS A 224 3.93 -6.41 -1.24
C CYS A 224 4.67 -6.14 -2.56
N VAL A 225 4.28 -5.04 -3.23
CA VAL A 225 4.99 -4.51 -4.39
C VAL A 225 5.92 -3.39 -3.94
N ILE A 226 7.18 -3.44 -4.34
CA ILE A 226 8.18 -2.42 -4.05
C ILE A 226 8.93 -1.99 -5.32
N VAL A 227 8.90 -0.69 -5.63
CA VAL A 227 9.47 -0.13 -6.86
C VAL A 227 10.27 1.14 -6.58
N GLY A 228 11.05 1.59 -7.57
CA GLY A 228 11.70 2.89 -7.54
C GLY A 228 10.82 4.00 -8.12
N ALA A 229 11.43 5.17 -8.35
CA ALA A 229 10.83 6.25 -9.12
C ALA A 229 11.89 6.97 -9.96
N ASP A 230 11.48 7.49 -11.12
CA ASP A 230 12.27 8.42 -11.91
C ASP A 230 11.96 9.88 -11.53
N ARG A 231 10.70 10.16 -11.16
CA ARG A 231 10.25 11.49 -10.71
C ARG A 231 9.01 11.36 -9.84
N ILE A 232 8.92 12.18 -8.80
CA ILE A 232 7.72 12.31 -7.95
C ILE A 232 7.29 13.78 -7.95
N THR A 233 6.08 14.09 -8.42
CA THR A 233 5.57 15.47 -8.53
C THR A 233 5.09 16.01 -7.19
N ALA A 234 4.76 17.31 -7.14
CA ALA A 234 4.32 17.98 -5.92
C ALA A 234 3.05 17.35 -5.31
N ASP A 235 2.11 16.88 -6.14
CA ASP A 235 0.90 16.16 -5.71
C ASP A 235 1.15 14.69 -5.31
N GLY A 236 2.38 14.20 -5.44
CA GLY A 236 2.75 12.81 -5.12
C GLY A 236 2.58 11.82 -6.28
N SER A 237 2.21 12.26 -7.50
CA SER A 237 2.21 11.37 -8.66
C SER A 237 3.61 10.86 -8.96
N VAL A 238 3.73 9.57 -9.26
CA VAL A 238 5.01 8.88 -9.45
C VAL A 238 5.18 8.51 -10.92
N ALA A 239 6.14 9.13 -11.59
CA ALA A 239 6.63 8.61 -12.86
C ALA A 239 7.72 7.57 -12.63
N ASN A 240 7.51 6.39 -13.19
CA ASN A 240 8.46 5.28 -13.13
C ASN A 240 8.36 4.44 -14.42
N LYS A 241 9.23 3.43 -14.56
CA LYS A 241 9.27 2.55 -15.73
C LYS A 241 7.88 2.03 -16.13
N ILE A 242 7.59 2.07 -17.43
CA ILE A 242 6.34 1.56 -18.01
C ILE A 242 6.03 0.15 -17.50
N GLY A 243 4.81 -0.05 -16.99
CA GLY A 243 4.38 -1.23 -16.24
C GLY A 243 4.05 -0.92 -14.78
N THR A 244 4.64 0.13 -14.20
CA THR A 244 4.47 0.50 -12.78
C THR A 244 3.01 0.83 -12.45
N TYR A 245 2.34 1.62 -13.27
CA TYR A 245 0.93 1.98 -13.08
C TYR A 245 0.02 0.74 -13.04
N GLY A 246 0.25 -0.23 -13.93
CA GLY A 246 -0.52 -1.48 -13.97
C GLY A 246 -0.37 -2.30 -12.69
N LEU A 247 0.85 -2.35 -12.12
CA LEU A 247 1.10 -2.99 -10.83
C LEU A 247 0.38 -2.30 -9.68
N ALA A 248 0.39 -0.95 -9.66
CA ALA A 248 -0.27 -0.17 -8.61
C ALA A 248 -1.80 -0.39 -8.62
N LEU A 249 -2.42 -0.45 -9.81
CA LEU A 249 -3.83 -0.81 -9.97
C LEU A 249 -4.14 -2.20 -9.40
N ALA A 250 -3.33 -3.21 -9.76
CA ALA A 250 -3.52 -4.58 -9.28
C ALA A 250 -3.33 -4.69 -7.77
N ALA A 251 -2.29 -4.05 -7.23
CA ALA A 251 -2.01 -3.99 -5.79
C ALA A 251 -3.17 -3.36 -5.03
N ARG A 252 -3.68 -2.21 -5.50
CA ARG A 252 -4.83 -1.51 -4.91
C ARG A 252 -6.09 -2.37 -4.93
N HIS A 253 -6.39 -3.02 -6.06
CA HIS A 253 -7.56 -3.87 -6.21
C HIS A 253 -7.54 -5.07 -5.25
N HIS A 254 -6.37 -5.67 -5.03
CA HIS A 254 -6.19 -6.84 -4.16
C HIS A 254 -5.78 -6.49 -2.72
N GLY A 255 -5.71 -5.20 -2.38
CA GLY A 255 -5.44 -4.74 -1.02
C GLY A 255 -4.04 -5.05 -0.50
N ILE A 256 -3.04 -5.20 -1.37
CA ILE A 256 -1.64 -5.38 -0.97
C ILE A 256 -0.87 -4.05 -1.04
N PRO A 257 0.14 -3.81 -0.18
CA PRO A 257 0.92 -2.57 -0.21
C PRO A 257 1.69 -2.37 -1.51
N PHE A 258 1.66 -1.14 -2.03
CA PHE A 258 2.47 -0.66 -3.14
C PHE A 258 3.40 0.46 -2.67
N ILE A 259 4.69 0.15 -2.53
CA ILE A 259 5.68 1.04 -1.92
C ILE A 259 6.66 1.56 -2.96
N VAL A 260 6.86 2.87 -2.97
CA VAL A 260 7.83 3.55 -3.82
C VAL A 260 9.02 3.97 -2.97
N VAL A 261 10.22 3.57 -3.36
CA VAL A 261 11.48 3.93 -2.67
C VAL A 261 12.33 4.79 -3.59
N ALA A 262 12.52 6.05 -3.21
CA ALA A 262 13.29 7.00 -3.99
C ALA A 262 13.93 8.04 -3.07
N PRO A 263 15.10 8.59 -3.41
CA PRO A 263 15.71 9.66 -2.63
C PRO A 263 14.88 10.95 -2.72
N GLU A 264 15.04 11.86 -1.76
CA GLU A 264 14.38 13.17 -1.74
C GLU A 264 14.69 13.98 -3.01
N SER A 265 15.90 13.80 -3.55
CA SER A 265 16.32 14.42 -4.82
C SER A 265 15.51 13.99 -6.06
N THR A 266 14.73 12.90 -5.97
CA THR A 266 13.80 12.46 -7.02
C THR A 266 12.46 13.20 -6.96
N ARG A 267 12.19 13.96 -5.88
CA ARG A 267 10.99 14.80 -5.77
C ARG A 267 11.18 16.09 -6.55
N ASP A 268 10.23 16.33 -7.45
CA ASP A 268 10.16 17.50 -8.30
C ASP A 268 8.99 18.39 -7.85
N ALA A 269 9.27 19.24 -6.86
CA ALA A 269 8.29 20.19 -6.34
C ALA A 269 7.89 21.28 -7.36
N ALA A 270 8.62 21.42 -8.48
CA ALA A 270 8.31 22.40 -9.52
C ALA A 270 7.24 21.89 -10.50
N THR A 271 7.10 20.57 -10.63
CA THR A 271 6.05 19.94 -11.45
C THR A 271 4.82 19.68 -10.56
N ALA A 272 3.71 20.37 -10.85
CA ALA A 272 2.54 20.37 -9.98
C ALA A 272 1.86 19.00 -9.90
N THR A 273 1.58 18.39 -11.06
CA THR A 273 0.84 17.14 -11.14
C THR A 273 1.49 16.13 -12.10
N GLY A 274 1.09 14.87 -11.99
CA GLY A 274 1.51 13.82 -12.92
C GLY A 274 1.16 14.11 -14.39
N ALA A 275 0.12 14.90 -14.66
CA ALA A 275 -0.29 15.28 -16.01
C ALA A 275 0.72 16.22 -16.70
N ASP A 276 1.55 16.91 -15.92
CA ASP A 276 2.57 17.84 -16.42
C ASP A 276 3.88 17.13 -16.84
N ILE A 277 3.95 15.81 -16.62
CA ILE A 277 5.12 15.00 -17.00
C ILE A 277 5.06 14.65 -18.49
N VAL A 278 6.04 15.13 -19.24
CA VAL A 278 6.25 14.70 -20.63
C VAL A 278 6.90 13.32 -20.65
N VAL A 279 6.12 12.29 -20.97
CA VAL A 279 6.59 10.91 -21.08
C VAL A 279 7.44 10.72 -22.34
N GLU A 280 8.68 10.26 -22.16
CA GLU A 280 9.61 9.91 -23.25
C GLU A 280 9.01 8.81 -24.14
N GLN A 281 8.90 9.08 -25.44
CA GLN A 281 8.56 8.08 -26.46
C GLN A 281 9.86 7.59 -27.12
N ARG A 282 10.07 6.27 -27.13
CA ARG A 282 11.31 5.65 -27.61
C ARG A 282 11.12 4.99 -28.98
N GLY A 283 12.23 4.69 -29.63
CA GLY A 283 12.25 4.10 -30.97
C GLY A 283 11.51 2.77 -31.05
N SER A 284 10.91 2.48 -32.20
CA SER A 284 10.16 1.25 -32.46
C SER A 284 11.00 -0.03 -32.31
N ALA A 285 12.30 0.06 -32.62
CA ALA A 285 13.24 -1.05 -32.59
C ALA A 285 13.31 -1.77 -31.22
N GLU A 286 13.07 -1.07 -30.11
CA GLU A 286 13.10 -1.69 -28.77
C GLU A 286 11.96 -2.71 -28.58
N ILE A 287 10.83 -2.49 -29.24
CA ILE A 287 9.68 -3.40 -29.20
C ILE A 287 9.74 -4.41 -30.33
N THR A 288 10.02 -3.95 -31.55
CA THR A 288 10.02 -4.81 -32.74
C THR A 288 11.23 -5.74 -32.81
N HIS A 289 12.26 -5.52 -32.00
CA HIS A 289 13.45 -6.38 -31.93
C HIS A 289 13.79 -6.72 -30.48
N VAL A 290 14.39 -7.91 -30.29
CA VAL A 290 15.01 -8.34 -29.03
C VAL A 290 16.41 -8.83 -29.36
N GLY A 291 17.41 -7.97 -29.17
CA GLY A 291 18.74 -8.20 -29.75
C GLY A 291 18.63 -8.27 -31.28
N ASP A 292 19.20 -9.30 -31.89
CA ASP A 292 19.13 -9.52 -33.34
C ASP A 292 17.82 -10.20 -33.79
N TYR A 293 16.95 -10.59 -32.86
CA TYR A 293 15.68 -11.25 -33.18
C TYR A 293 14.61 -10.23 -33.56
N VAL A 294 14.02 -10.39 -34.75
CA VAL A 294 12.88 -9.59 -35.22
C VAL A 294 11.58 -10.16 -34.64
N ALA A 295 10.99 -9.42 -33.70
CA ALA A 295 9.80 -9.82 -32.96
C ALA A 295 8.46 -9.34 -33.58
N ALA A 296 8.51 -8.41 -34.54
CA ALA A 296 7.33 -7.89 -35.22
C ALA A 296 7.59 -7.67 -36.73
N PRO A 297 6.55 -7.70 -37.59
CA PRO A 297 6.71 -7.40 -39.01
C PRO A 297 7.32 -6.03 -39.28
N GLU A 298 8.09 -5.91 -40.36
CA GLU A 298 8.68 -4.64 -40.80
C GLU A 298 7.60 -3.57 -41.03
N GLY A 299 7.90 -2.32 -40.63
CA GLY A 299 6.97 -1.19 -40.76
C GLY A 299 5.84 -1.15 -39.73
N THR A 300 5.79 -2.09 -38.77
CA THR A 300 4.79 -2.06 -37.69
C THR A 300 4.91 -0.77 -36.88
N ALA A 301 3.83 0.00 -36.81
CA ALA A 301 3.75 1.19 -35.96
C ALA A 301 3.74 0.80 -34.47
N VAL A 302 4.38 1.60 -33.63
CA VAL A 302 4.63 1.25 -32.23
C VAL A 302 4.25 2.37 -31.30
N PHE A 303 3.64 2.02 -30.16
CA PHE A 303 3.47 2.89 -29.01
C PHE A 303 4.48 2.46 -27.94
N ASN A 304 5.51 3.27 -27.68
CA ASN A 304 6.63 2.91 -26.81
C ASN A 304 6.94 4.01 -25.78
N PRO A 305 6.03 4.27 -24.82
CA PRO A 305 6.33 5.13 -23.69
C PRO A 305 7.38 4.45 -22.81
N ALA A 306 8.44 5.17 -22.46
CA ALA A 306 9.49 4.67 -21.58
C ALA A 306 9.06 4.59 -20.10
N PHE A 307 8.02 5.34 -19.73
CA PHE A 307 7.52 5.52 -18.38
C PHE A 307 6.00 5.58 -18.39
N ASP A 308 5.37 5.29 -17.27
CA ASP A 308 3.99 5.67 -16.97
C ASP A 308 3.94 6.52 -15.70
N VAL A 309 2.76 7.08 -15.41
CA VAL A 309 2.52 7.92 -14.24
C VAL A 309 1.49 7.22 -13.36
N THR A 310 1.90 6.91 -12.13
CA THR A 310 1.05 6.32 -11.09
C THR A 310 0.48 7.42 -10.21
N PRO A 311 -0.85 7.62 -10.17
CA PRO A 311 -1.49 8.59 -9.30
C PRO A 311 -1.26 8.30 -7.81
N PRO A 312 -1.19 9.33 -6.95
CA PRO A 312 -0.87 9.17 -5.53
C PRO A 312 -1.84 8.26 -4.77
N GLU A 313 -3.12 8.21 -5.17
CA GLU A 313 -4.14 7.36 -4.54
C GLU A 313 -3.94 5.85 -4.73
N LEU A 314 -3.04 5.44 -5.64
CA LEU A 314 -2.64 4.05 -5.85
C LEU A 314 -1.35 3.69 -5.11
N VAL A 315 -0.64 4.67 -4.56
CA VAL A 315 0.62 4.48 -3.84
C VAL A 315 0.32 4.35 -2.36
N THR A 316 0.71 3.23 -1.74
CA THR A 316 0.57 3.05 -0.29
C THR A 316 1.50 3.98 0.47
N ALA A 317 2.76 4.09 0.02
CA ALA A 317 3.74 4.97 0.62
C ALA A 317 4.86 5.33 -0.36
N VAL A 318 5.36 6.56 -0.22
CA VAL A 318 6.64 7.00 -0.79
C VAL A 318 7.63 7.13 0.35
N VAL A 319 8.78 6.45 0.23
CA VAL A 319 9.82 6.40 1.26
C VAL A 319 11.12 6.98 0.72
N THR A 320 11.69 7.92 1.47
CA THR A 320 12.96 8.59 1.20
C THR A 320 13.94 8.37 2.35
N GLU A 321 15.15 8.91 2.21
CA GLU A 321 16.15 8.96 3.29
C GLU A 321 15.67 9.74 4.52
N ASN A 322 14.62 10.54 4.40
CA ASN A 322 14.03 11.31 5.50
C ASN A 322 12.84 10.58 6.16
N GLY A 323 12.47 9.39 5.67
CA GLY A 323 11.33 8.62 6.16
C GLY A 323 10.18 8.59 5.15
N LEU A 324 8.94 8.54 5.64
CA LEU A 324 7.76 8.65 4.79
C LEU A 324 7.52 10.10 4.37
N VAL A 325 7.19 10.30 3.09
CA VAL A 325 6.92 11.65 2.55
C VAL A 325 5.57 12.20 3.02
N ASP A 326 4.57 11.32 3.18
CA ASP A 326 3.24 11.68 3.66
C ASP A 326 2.72 10.58 4.62
N GLU A 327 2.82 10.85 5.92
CA GLU A 327 2.32 9.97 6.97
C GLU A 327 0.78 9.97 7.08
N THR A 328 0.11 10.92 6.41
CA THR A 328 -1.36 11.06 6.42
C THR A 328 -2.05 10.26 5.33
N ASN A 329 -1.29 9.60 4.44
CA ASN A 329 -1.86 8.67 3.47
C ASN A 329 -2.63 7.56 4.22
N PRO A 330 -3.95 7.41 4.00
CA PRO A 330 -4.78 6.48 4.77
C PRO A 330 -4.26 5.04 4.76
N LEU A 331 -3.56 4.63 3.69
CA LEU A 331 -2.99 3.28 3.54
C LEU A 331 -1.69 3.11 4.33
N ALA A 332 -0.85 4.15 4.44
CA ALA A 332 0.33 4.15 5.30
C ALA A 332 -0.06 4.30 6.79
N ALA A 333 -1.01 5.18 7.09
CA ALA A 333 -1.51 5.42 8.44
C ALA A 333 -2.19 4.17 9.03
N GLN A 334 -3.02 3.46 8.25
CA GLN A 334 -3.62 2.18 8.67
C GLN A 334 -2.58 1.09 8.98
N ALA A 335 -1.41 1.16 8.34
CA ALA A 335 -0.41 0.11 8.37
C ALA A 335 0.79 0.43 9.30
N ILE A 336 1.05 1.70 9.62
CA ILE A 336 1.98 2.14 10.68
C ILE A 336 1.36 1.93 12.08
N VAL A 337 0.07 2.19 12.23
CA VAL A 337 -0.68 2.00 13.49
C VAL A 337 -0.79 0.52 13.89
N ALA A 338 -0.71 -0.41 12.93
CA ALA A 338 -0.71 -1.86 13.18
C ALA A 338 0.61 -2.40 13.76
N ALA A 339 1.70 -1.60 13.80
CA ALA A 339 3.05 -2.15 13.91
C ALA A 339 3.96 -1.56 15.01
N ASP A 340 3.46 -0.65 15.85
CA ASP A 340 4.14 -0.27 17.10
C ASP A 340 3.21 -0.44 18.31
N PRO A 341 3.23 -1.60 18.99
CA PRO A 341 2.44 -1.82 20.20
C PRO A 341 3.05 -1.16 21.45
N ARG A 342 4.20 -0.47 21.36
CA ARG A 342 4.87 0.18 22.51
C ARG A 342 4.77 1.70 22.49
N ALA A 343 4.40 2.31 21.37
CA ALA A 343 3.97 3.71 21.34
C ALA A 343 2.54 3.91 21.90
N ALA A 344 1.79 2.83 22.08
CA ALA A 344 0.38 2.84 22.51
C ALA A 344 0.16 3.03 24.02
N ASP A 345 1.21 3.01 24.85
CA ASP A 345 1.05 2.93 26.32
C ASP A 345 1.06 4.29 27.05
N SER A 346 1.12 5.42 26.34
CA SER A 346 0.96 6.73 26.98
C SER A 346 0.45 7.85 26.08
N ALA A 347 -0.74 7.71 25.48
CA ALA A 347 -1.65 8.84 25.19
C ALA A 347 -2.84 8.38 24.35
N ALA A 348 -4.06 8.46 24.88
CA ALA A 348 -5.27 8.77 24.11
C ALA A 348 -6.45 8.90 25.09
N GLN A 349 -6.57 10.06 25.74
CA GLN A 349 -7.81 10.45 26.41
C GLN A 349 -8.91 10.79 25.38
N ASP A 350 -8.55 11.02 24.11
CA ASP A 350 -9.46 11.36 23.02
C ASP A 350 -9.88 10.11 22.20
N PRO A 351 -11.18 9.89 21.92
CA PRO A 351 -11.64 8.80 21.06
C PRO A 351 -11.17 8.92 19.60
N ALA A 352 -10.86 10.13 19.12
CA ALA A 352 -10.38 10.36 17.76
C ALA A 352 -9.03 9.69 17.50
N ASP A 353 -8.21 9.55 18.55
CA ASP A 353 -6.90 8.92 18.52
C ASP A 353 -6.97 7.38 18.60
N SER A 354 -8.18 6.81 18.73
CA SER A 354 -8.35 5.35 18.72
C SER A 354 -8.13 4.79 17.30
N PRO A 355 -7.32 3.73 17.14
CA PRO A 355 -7.19 3.04 15.85
C PRO A 355 -8.54 2.53 15.31
N ASN A 356 -9.48 2.25 16.22
CA ASN A 356 -10.83 1.81 15.88
C ASN A 356 -11.67 2.93 15.26
N ALA A 357 -11.39 4.20 15.54
CA ALA A 357 -12.21 5.32 15.11
C ALA A 357 -12.23 5.49 13.59
N ALA A 358 -11.06 5.41 12.95
CA ALA A 358 -10.94 5.48 11.50
C ALA A 358 -11.56 4.27 10.78
N ALA A 359 -11.41 3.07 11.37
CA ALA A 359 -12.01 1.84 10.83
C ALA A 359 -13.54 1.90 10.90
N ILE A 360 -14.09 2.36 12.03
CA ILE A 360 -15.53 2.60 12.21
C ILE A 360 -16.04 3.62 11.18
N ALA A 361 -15.35 4.74 11.01
CA ALA A 361 -15.75 5.78 10.04
C ALA A 361 -15.75 5.25 8.59
N THR A 362 -14.76 4.44 8.23
CA THR A 362 -14.68 3.83 6.89
C THR A 362 -15.82 2.85 6.66
N LEU A 363 -16.07 1.94 7.61
CA LEU A 363 -17.18 0.99 7.50
C LEU A 363 -18.54 1.70 7.46
N ALA A 364 -18.71 2.79 8.21
CA ALA A 364 -19.92 3.61 8.17
C ALA A 364 -20.17 4.19 6.77
N ARG A 365 -19.13 4.65 6.07
CA ARG A 365 -19.23 5.12 4.68
C ARG A 365 -19.60 4.01 3.71
N ASP A 366 -19.00 2.85 3.85
CA ASP A 366 -19.29 1.69 2.98
C ASP A 366 -20.74 1.23 3.13
N LEU A 367 -21.23 1.11 4.38
CA LEU A 367 -22.60 0.71 4.68
C LEU A 367 -23.62 1.81 4.30
N TYR A 368 -23.23 3.09 4.41
CA TYR A 368 -24.00 4.20 3.88
C TYR A 368 -24.15 4.12 2.35
N ALA A 369 -23.06 3.88 1.62
CA ALA A 369 -23.08 3.78 0.16
C ALA A 369 -23.95 2.60 -0.35
N ARG A 370 -24.08 1.54 0.46
CA ARG A 370 -24.99 0.42 0.22
C ARG A 370 -26.46 0.72 0.55
N GLY A 371 -26.74 1.88 1.14
CA GLY A 371 -28.07 2.30 1.57
C GLY A 371 -28.54 1.64 2.87
N TRP A 372 -27.63 1.09 3.68
CA TRP A 372 -27.97 0.38 4.92
C TRP A 372 -27.90 1.26 6.18
N MET A 373 -27.30 2.44 6.07
CA MET A 373 -27.21 3.42 7.16
C MET A 373 -27.66 4.81 6.68
N PRO A 374 -28.87 4.97 6.14
CA PRO A 374 -29.30 6.25 5.56
C PRO A 374 -29.37 7.36 6.61
N GLY A 375 -28.83 8.54 6.28
CA GLY A 375 -28.80 9.68 7.20
C GLY A 375 -28.07 9.35 8.51
N THR A 376 -28.71 9.61 9.65
CA THR A 376 -28.12 9.37 10.98
C THR A 376 -28.40 7.96 11.54
N ALA A 377 -29.02 7.08 10.76
CA ALA A 377 -29.49 5.77 11.20
C ALA A 377 -28.37 4.73 11.36
N GLY A 378 -28.47 3.90 12.39
CA GLY A 378 -27.52 2.84 12.69
C GLY A 378 -26.31 3.32 13.50
N ASN A 379 -25.52 2.36 13.97
CA ASN A 379 -24.28 2.63 14.67
C ASN A 379 -23.31 1.45 14.57
N ILE A 380 -22.03 1.76 14.78
CA ILE A 380 -20.94 0.80 14.75
C ILE A 380 -20.10 1.05 16.00
N SER A 381 -19.59 -0.01 16.61
CA SER A 381 -18.66 0.12 17.73
C SER A 381 -17.64 -1.00 17.78
N VAL A 382 -16.54 -0.72 18.50
CA VAL A 382 -15.48 -1.68 18.81
C VAL A 382 -15.11 -1.56 20.28
N ARG A 383 -14.96 -2.70 20.96
CA ARG A 383 -14.47 -2.82 22.33
C ARG A 383 -12.98 -2.43 22.40
N ASP A 384 -12.61 -1.58 23.34
CA ASP A 384 -11.21 -1.22 23.56
C ASP A 384 -10.42 -2.45 24.08
N GLY A 385 -9.20 -2.66 23.59
CA GLY A 385 -8.33 -3.78 24.01
C GLY A 385 -8.61 -5.14 23.35
N ALA A 386 -9.47 -5.20 22.32
CA ALA A 386 -9.80 -6.46 21.64
C ALA A 386 -8.75 -6.96 20.62
N SER A 387 -7.68 -6.22 20.35
CA SER A 387 -6.54 -6.69 19.54
C SER A 387 -5.70 -7.67 20.36
N GLY A 388 -5.93 -8.97 20.17
CA GLY A 388 -5.40 -10.03 21.00
C GLY A 388 -3.87 -10.15 21.03
N VAL A 389 -3.24 -9.59 22.06
CA VAL A 389 -2.00 -10.08 22.69
C VAL A 389 -2.10 -9.71 24.17
N GLY A 390 -1.99 -10.69 25.06
CA GLY A 390 -2.28 -10.50 26.48
C GLY A 390 -1.40 -9.46 27.17
N SER A 391 -2.02 -8.55 27.92
CA SER A 391 -1.47 -8.06 29.17
C SER A 391 -2.60 -7.83 30.17
N GLU A 392 -2.61 -8.62 31.24
CA GLU A 392 -3.39 -8.37 32.46
C GLU A 392 -2.71 -7.26 33.26
N THR A 393 -2.70 -6.02 32.74
CA THR A 393 -2.33 -4.84 33.55
C THR A 393 -3.11 -3.60 33.11
N ALA A 394 -4.45 -3.69 33.06
CA ALA A 394 -5.29 -2.50 33.20
C ALA A 394 -5.63 -2.33 34.69
N SER A 395 -5.29 -1.17 35.25
CA SER A 395 -5.78 -0.70 36.54
C SER A 395 -7.28 -1.02 36.69
N ALA A 396 -7.65 -1.85 37.66
CA ALA A 396 -9.01 -2.35 37.90
C ALA A 396 -10.06 -1.26 38.25
N ALA A 397 -9.73 0.03 38.08
CA ALA A 397 -10.54 1.15 38.52
C ALA A 397 -11.45 1.78 37.44
N SER A 398 -11.26 1.54 36.13
CA SER A 398 -12.01 2.26 35.08
C SER A 398 -13.06 1.45 34.29
N GLY A 399 -13.11 0.12 34.46
CA GLY A 399 -14.07 -0.76 33.76
C GLY A 399 -13.84 -0.87 32.24
N PRO A 400 -14.50 -1.83 31.55
CA PRO A 400 -14.35 -2.04 30.10
C PRO A 400 -15.03 -0.92 29.30
N THR A 401 -14.41 -0.50 28.20
CA THR A 401 -14.86 0.61 27.34
C THR A 401 -14.99 0.20 25.87
N ALA A 402 -15.71 1.00 25.09
CA ALA A 402 -15.85 0.83 23.65
C ALA A 402 -15.86 2.19 22.94
N VAL A 403 -15.34 2.24 21.72
CA VAL A 403 -15.46 3.38 20.80
C VAL A 403 -16.66 3.16 19.89
N VAL A 404 -17.55 4.15 19.81
CA VAL A 404 -18.84 4.08 19.12
C VAL A 404 -19.01 5.29 18.21
N THR A 405 -19.72 5.13 17.08
CA THR A 405 -20.12 6.28 16.23
C THR A 405 -20.90 7.34 17.01
N GLY A 406 -20.51 8.60 16.86
CA GLY A 406 -21.30 9.73 17.34
C GLY A 406 -22.61 9.93 16.58
N SER A 407 -23.49 10.73 17.19
CA SER A 407 -24.79 11.12 16.65
C SER A 407 -24.73 12.49 15.96
N GLY A 408 -25.72 12.76 15.10
CA GLY A 408 -25.95 14.09 14.51
C GLY A 408 -25.30 14.37 13.15
N LEU A 409 -24.54 13.43 12.58
CA LEU A 409 -24.09 13.47 11.19
C LEU A 409 -24.62 12.28 10.38
N SER A 410 -24.69 12.47 9.08
CA SER A 410 -24.88 11.37 8.15
C SER A 410 -23.78 10.32 8.36
N LYS A 411 -24.13 9.03 8.38
CA LYS A 411 -23.14 7.96 8.58
C LYS A 411 -22.10 7.89 7.46
N GLY A 412 -22.46 8.38 6.27
CA GLY A 412 -21.54 8.57 5.15
C GLY A 412 -20.56 9.74 5.29
N GLU A 413 -20.74 10.62 6.29
CA GLU A 413 -19.91 11.81 6.51
C GLU A 413 -19.07 11.71 7.79
N LEU A 414 -19.22 10.62 8.55
CA LEU A 414 -18.46 10.43 9.78
C LEU A 414 -16.95 10.32 9.49
N THR A 415 -16.18 10.98 10.34
CA THR A 415 -14.73 10.91 10.43
C THR A 415 -14.32 10.28 11.78
N ALA A 416 -13.02 10.01 11.97
CA ALA A 416 -12.52 9.49 13.23
C ALA A 416 -12.80 10.44 14.42
N ALA A 417 -12.81 11.76 14.18
CA ALA A 417 -13.13 12.77 15.19
C ALA A 417 -14.58 12.71 15.68
N ASP A 418 -15.46 12.05 14.94
CA ASP A 418 -16.88 11.97 15.27
C ASP A 418 -17.21 10.76 16.16
N MET A 419 -16.21 10.07 16.70
CA MET A 419 -16.39 8.93 17.59
C MET A 419 -16.52 9.34 19.05
N VAL A 420 -17.18 8.50 19.83
CA VAL A 420 -17.43 8.70 21.26
C VAL A 420 -16.98 7.44 21.99
N ARG A 421 -16.13 7.59 23.00
CA ARG A 421 -15.78 6.47 23.89
C ARG A 421 -16.83 6.38 24.98
N VAL A 422 -17.34 5.18 25.23
CA VAL A 422 -18.37 4.90 26.22
C VAL A 422 -17.95 3.78 27.17
N ARG A 423 -18.46 3.78 28.40
CA ARG A 423 -18.32 2.66 29.33
C ARG A 423 -19.29 1.55 28.97
N ILE A 424 -18.82 0.31 28.86
CA ILE A 424 -19.66 -0.84 28.49
C ILE A 424 -20.69 -1.18 29.58
N GLU A 425 -20.37 -0.92 30.84
CA GLU A 425 -21.28 -1.24 31.96
C GLU A 425 -22.60 -0.49 31.88
N ASN A 426 -22.57 0.82 31.60
CA ASN A 426 -23.73 1.72 31.71
C ASN A 426 -23.99 2.58 30.46
N SER A 427 -23.20 2.43 29.38
CA SER A 427 -23.28 3.23 28.15
C SER A 427 -22.96 4.72 28.32
N GLU A 428 -22.38 5.11 29.45
CA GLU A 428 -22.05 6.50 29.74
C GLU A 428 -20.89 6.98 28.84
N PRO A 429 -21.01 8.15 28.18
CA PRO A 429 -19.91 8.71 27.41
C PRO A 429 -18.78 9.13 28.35
N LEU A 430 -17.56 8.75 27.99
CA LEU A 430 -16.34 9.06 28.73
C LEU A 430 -15.52 10.15 28.06
N ALA A 431 -15.50 10.17 26.73
CA ALA A 431 -14.74 11.13 25.94
C ALA A 431 -15.31 11.27 24.52
N GLY A 432 -14.98 12.37 23.85
CA GLY A 432 -15.42 12.73 22.49
C GLY A 432 -16.31 13.97 22.46
N ASP A 433 -16.25 14.73 21.36
CA ASP A 433 -16.97 16.00 21.20
C ASP A 433 -18.45 15.83 20.84
N ARG A 434 -18.88 14.60 20.55
CA ARG A 434 -20.25 14.26 20.17
C ARG A 434 -20.99 13.51 21.25
N ARG A 435 -22.32 13.52 21.13
CA ARG A 435 -23.17 12.58 21.87
C ARG A 435 -23.08 11.19 21.23
N PRO A 436 -23.01 10.11 22.01
CA PRO A 436 -23.03 8.75 21.48
C PRO A 436 -24.37 8.48 20.75
N SER A 437 -24.37 7.53 19.80
CA SER A 437 -25.61 7.12 19.13
C SER A 437 -26.67 6.65 20.13
N ALA A 438 -27.96 6.86 19.83
CA ALA A 438 -29.06 6.41 20.67
C ALA A 438 -29.08 4.87 20.87
N GLU A 439 -28.58 4.13 19.88
CA GLU A 439 -28.48 2.67 19.86
C GLU A 439 -27.27 2.11 20.64
N THR A 440 -26.51 2.97 21.32
CA THR A 440 -25.34 2.55 22.12
C THR A 440 -25.71 1.53 23.19
N ALA A 441 -26.90 1.64 23.80
CA ALA A 441 -27.38 0.70 24.81
C ALA A 441 -27.54 -0.74 24.28
N ILE A 442 -27.80 -0.91 22.97
CA ILE A 442 -27.86 -2.22 22.32
C ILE A 442 -26.45 -2.82 22.20
N HIS A 443 -25.47 -2.00 21.80
CA HIS A 443 -24.09 -2.44 21.62
C HIS A 443 -23.47 -2.86 22.96
N THR A 444 -23.66 -2.06 24.00
CA THR A 444 -23.14 -2.37 25.34
C THR A 444 -23.81 -3.59 25.94
N ALA A 445 -25.10 -3.84 25.67
CA ALA A 445 -25.77 -5.09 26.06
C ALA A 445 -25.13 -6.33 25.43
N ILE A 446 -24.80 -6.27 24.15
CA ILE A 446 -24.08 -7.36 23.47
C ILE A 446 -22.70 -7.55 24.09
N TYR A 447 -21.96 -6.46 24.35
CA TYR A 447 -20.66 -6.58 25.01
C TYR A 447 -20.73 -7.15 26.43
N ARG A 448 -21.76 -6.84 27.23
CA ARG A 448 -21.89 -7.39 28.59
C ARG A 448 -22.28 -8.86 28.64
N THR A 449 -22.71 -9.43 27.52
CA THR A 449 -23.31 -10.77 27.46
C THR A 449 -22.59 -11.71 26.50
N THR A 450 -21.63 -11.19 25.74
CA THR A 450 -20.89 -11.95 24.72
C THR A 450 -19.40 -11.54 24.69
N GLU A 451 -18.59 -12.39 24.07
CA GLU A 451 -17.18 -12.12 23.75
C GLU A 451 -17.00 -11.27 22.48
N ALA A 452 -18.02 -10.50 22.08
CA ALA A 452 -17.93 -9.63 20.93
C ALA A 452 -16.82 -8.57 21.11
N ALA A 453 -16.01 -8.40 20.07
CA ALA A 453 -15.06 -7.31 19.95
C ALA A 453 -15.64 -6.14 19.15
N ALA A 454 -16.59 -6.40 18.24
CA ALA A 454 -17.23 -5.39 17.43
C ALA A 454 -18.72 -5.67 17.24
N VAL A 455 -19.48 -4.59 17.07
CA VAL A 455 -20.93 -4.63 16.85
C VAL A 455 -21.30 -3.66 15.74
N VAL A 456 -22.09 -4.13 14.78
CA VAL A 456 -22.62 -3.37 13.65
C VAL A 456 -24.14 -3.43 13.71
N HIS A 457 -24.77 -2.26 13.76
CA HIS A 457 -26.21 -2.13 13.64
C HIS A 457 -26.56 -1.27 12.43
N VAL A 458 -27.39 -1.85 11.56
CA VAL A 458 -27.77 -1.26 10.28
C VAL A 458 -29.27 -1.35 10.07
N HIS A 459 -29.78 -0.45 9.24
CA HIS A 459 -31.19 -0.30 8.89
C HIS A 459 -31.40 -0.78 7.45
N SER A 460 -30.88 -1.97 7.14
CA SER A 460 -30.85 -2.51 5.78
C SER A 460 -32.28 -2.84 5.26
N PRO A 461 -32.63 -2.51 4.01
CA PRO A 461 -34.02 -2.53 3.56
C PRO A 461 -34.72 -3.90 3.64
N ARG A 462 -34.04 -4.98 3.26
CA ARG A 462 -34.68 -6.30 3.15
C ARG A 462 -34.88 -6.93 4.52
N ALA A 463 -33.90 -6.83 5.41
CA ALA A 463 -34.02 -7.31 6.77
C ALA A 463 -35.05 -6.51 7.58
N THR A 464 -35.05 -5.17 7.42
CA THR A 464 -36.08 -4.31 8.03
C THR A 464 -37.46 -4.72 7.56
N ALA A 465 -37.68 -4.89 6.25
CA ALA A 465 -38.96 -5.33 5.70
C ALA A 465 -39.37 -6.74 6.19
N ALA A 466 -38.45 -7.70 6.17
CA ALA A 466 -38.70 -9.08 6.58
C ALA A 466 -39.08 -9.21 8.06
N SER A 467 -38.60 -8.29 8.91
CA SER A 467 -38.89 -8.30 10.35
C SER A 467 -40.30 -7.82 10.72
N ILE A 468 -41.01 -7.15 9.81
CA ILE A 468 -42.35 -6.60 10.08
C ILE A 468 -43.37 -7.75 10.14
N GLY A 469 -43.93 -7.99 11.33
CA GLY A 469 -44.89 -9.08 11.55
C GLY A 469 -44.24 -10.48 11.55
N ALA A 470 -42.91 -10.56 11.67
CA ALA A 470 -42.20 -11.83 11.76
C ALA A 470 -42.50 -12.56 13.08
N PRO A 471 -42.51 -13.90 13.09
CA PRO A 471 -42.50 -14.68 14.31
C PRO A 471 -41.17 -14.49 15.06
N ASN A 472 -41.19 -14.67 16.38
CA ASN A 472 -39.99 -14.65 17.21
C ASN A 472 -39.79 -16.02 17.88
N PRO A 473 -38.70 -16.76 17.59
CA PRO A 473 -37.64 -16.42 16.63
C PRO A 473 -38.10 -16.54 15.17
N MET A 474 -37.37 -15.86 14.28
CA MET A 474 -37.53 -16.05 12.84
C MET A 474 -36.60 -17.17 12.37
N ARG A 475 -37.20 -18.28 11.90
CA ARG A 475 -36.48 -19.46 11.43
C ARG A 475 -36.14 -19.39 9.94
N PHE A 476 -34.92 -19.75 9.59
CA PHE A 476 -34.45 -19.97 8.22
C PHE A 476 -33.85 -21.37 8.08
N THR A 477 -34.15 -22.06 6.96
CA THR A 477 -33.69 -23.44 6.70
C THR A 477 -33.20 -23.61 5.27
N GLY A 478 -32.08 -24.31 5.10
CA GLY A 478 -31.55 -24.76 3.80
C GLY A 478 -30.75 -23.72 3.01
N PHE A 479 -30.57 -22.51 3.54
CA PHE A 479 -29.79 -21.46 2.88
C PHE A 479 -28.30 -21.61 3.15
N GLU A 480 -27.48 -21.57 2.10
CA GLU A 480 -26.01 -21.63 2.20
C GLU A 480 -25.44 -20.50 3.09
N LEU A 481 -26.06 -19.32 3.05
CA LEU A 481 -25.69 -18.14 3.84
C LEU A 481 -25.77 -18.37 5.36
N ILE A 482 -26.49 -19.40 5.83
CA ILE A 482 -26.55 -19.74 7.26
C ILE A 482 -25.15 -20.06 7.81
N LYS A 483 -24.25 -20.62 6.99
CA LYS A 483 -22.87 -20.97 7.37
C LYS A 483 -22.05 -19.76 7.81
N GLY A 484 -22.37 -18.55 7.32
CA GLY A 484 -21.74 -17.30 7.76
C GLY A 484 -22.20 -16.84 9.15
N LEU A 485 -23.31 -17.37 9.65
CA LEU A 485 -23.91 -17.01 10.94
C LEU A 485 -23.67 -18.07 12.02
N ARG A 486 -23.73 -19.36 11.65
CA ARG A 486 -23.50 -20.51 12.53
C ARG A 486 -23.30 -21.78 11.72
N SER A 487 -22.86 -22.85 12.37
CA SER A 487 -22.89 -24.19 11.78
C SER A 487 -24.31 -24.79 11.79
N GLY A 488 -24.63 -25.55 10.73
CA GLY A 488 -25.91 -26.26 10.53
C GLY A 488 -26.78 -25.66 9.43
N ASP A 489 -27.86 -26.37 9.08
CA ASP A 489 -28.75 -26.01 7.97
C ASP A 489 -29.98 -25.20 8.40
N THR A 490 -30.16 -24.99 9.71
CA THR A 490 -31.27 -24.22 10.29
C THR A 490 -30.75 -23.23 11.31
N ILE A 491 -31.30 -22.01 11.26
CA ILE A 491 -31.03 -20.95 12.22
C ILE A 491 -32.32 -20.30 12.71
N ASP A 492 -32.41 -20.11 14.02
CA ASP A 492 -33.46 -19.34 14.69
C ASP A 492 -32.89 -18.01 15.14
N ILE A 493 -33.31 -16.91 14.51
CA ILE A 493 -32.80 -15.56 14.78
C ILE A 493 -33.83 -14.81 15.64
N PRO A 494 -33.45 -14.26 16.81
CA PRO A 494 -34.38 -13.55 17.67
C PRO A 494 -34.85 -12.24 17.02
N VAL A 495 -36.12 -11.90 17.27
CA VAL A 495 -36.76 -10.66 16.80
C VAL A 495 -37.26 -9.86 18.00
N PHE A 496 -36.62 -8.72 18.26
CA PHE A 496 -36.99 -7.84 19.37
C PHE A 496 -37.99 -6.77 18.91
N PRO A 497 -38.96 -6.39 19.75
CA PRO A 497 -39.87 -5.29 19.44
C PRO A 497 -39.10 -3.96 19.39
N ASN A 498 -39.47 -3.10 18.43
CA ASN A 498 -38.95 -1.74 18.40
C ASN A 498 -39.65 -0.89 19.47
N HIS A 499 -38.87 -0.20 20.29
CA HIS A 499 -39.35 0.70 21.34
C HIS A 499 -38.80 2.10 21.12
N ALA A 500 -39.60 3.12 21.43
CA ALA A 500 -39.15 4.52 21.39
C ALA A 500 -38.01 4.78 22.39
N ASP A 501 -38.02 4.07 23.53
CA ASP A 501 -36.89 4.02 24.45
C ASP A 501 -35.93 2.89 24.05
N VAL A 502 -34.81 3.27 23.42
CA VAL A 502 -33.79 2.33 22.96
C VAL A 502 -33.07 1.61 24.11
N SER A 503 -33.05 2.20 25.30
CA SER A 503 -32.46 1.57 26.50
C SER A 503 -33.24 0.32 26.91
N ARG A 504 -34.57 0.34 26.70
CA ARG A 504 -35.43 -0.83 26.90
C ARG A 504 -35.07 -1.97 25.95
N ILE A 505 -34.80 -1.66 24.68
CA ILE A 505 -34.36 -2.65 23.68
C ILE A 505 -33.05 -3.30 24.16
N GLY A 506 -32.06 -2.48 24.57
CA GLY A 506 -30.80 -2.97 25.12
C GLY A 506 -30.98 -3.90 26.34
N ALA A 507 -31.88 -3.55 27.27
CA ALA A 507 -32.18 -4.38 28.44
C ALA A 507 -32.86 -5.72 28.10
N GLU A 508 -33.74 -5.73 27.09
CA GLU A 508 -34.38 -6.96 26.60
C GLU A 508 -33.38 -7.87 25.89
N ILE A 509 -32.47 -7.30 25.09
CA ILE A 509 -31.36 -8.02 24.45
C ILE A 509 -30.41 -8.61 25.49
N ASP A 510 -29.98 -7.82 26.49
CA ASP A 510 -29.10 -8.27 27.58
C ASP A 510 -29.71 -9.49 28.30
N ARG A 511 -31.00 -9.39 28.68
CA ARG A 511 -31.72 -10.49 29.34
C ARG A 511 -31.80 -11.74 28.45
N TYR A 512 -32.12 -11.56 27.16
CA TYR A 512 -32.26 -12.68 26.23
C TYR A 512 -30.94 -13.40 26.00
N LEU A 513 -29.85 -12.68 25.74
CA LEU A 513 -28.54 -13.25 25.46
C LEU A 513 -27.95 -13.97 26.68
N ARG A 514 -28.20 -13.49 27.91
CA ARG A 514 -27.85 -14.23 29.14
C ARG A 514 -28.61 -15.55 29.26
N ALA A 515 -29.88 -15.57 28.88
CA ALA A 515 -30.70 -16.78 28.91
C ALA A 515 -30.38 -17.74 27.75
N HIS A 516 -29.83 -17.24 26.64
CA HIS A 516 -29.54 -18.00 25.42
C HIS A 516 -28.10 -17.74 24.95
N PRO A 517 -27.08 -18.24 25.67
CA PRO A 517 -25.68 -17.99 25.32
C PRO A 517 -25.27 -18.58 23.95
N ALA A 518 -26.06 -19.52 23.42
CA ALA A 518 -25.88 -20.11 22.09
C ALA A 518 -26.71 -19.42 20.99
N ALA A 519 -27.31 -18.25 21.28
CA ALA A 519 -27.99 -17.46 20.26
C ALA A 519 -27.04 -17.11 19.11
N PRO A 520 -27.52 -17.08 17.85
CA PRO A 520 -26.67 -16.71 16.73
C PRO A 520 -26.17 -15.26 16.90
N PRO A 521 -25.03 -14.90 16.28
CA PRO A 521 -24.36 -13.61 16.44
C PRO A 521 -25.05 -12.46 15.67
N VAL A 522 -26.37 -12.55 15.54
CA VAL A 522 -27.24 -11.62 14.82
C VAL A 522 -28.63 -11.58 15.47
N LEU A 523 -29.30 -10.44 15.36
CA LEU A 523 -30.67 -10.24 15.81
C LEU A 523 -31.43 -9.23 14.93
N PHE A 524 -32.75 -9.28 14.98
CA PHE A 524 -33.63 -8.26 14.40
C PHE A 524 -34.20 -7.34 15.48
N ILE A 525 -34.42 -6.08 15.10
CA ILE A 525 -35.32 -5.16 15.79
C ILE A 525 -36.46 -4.85 14.82
N ALA A 526 -37.67 -5.29 15.14
CA ALA A 526 -38.80 -5.33 14.21
C ALA A 526 -39.15 -3.95 13.63
N GLY A 527 -39.05 -3.82 12.30
CA GLY A 527 -39.30 -2.56 11.58
C GLY A 527 -38.26 -1.47 11.83
N HIS A 528 -37.08 -1.83 12.37
CA HIS A 528 -36.01 -0.90 12.71
C HIS A 528 -34.72 -1.27 11.98
N GLY A 529 -34.25 -2.51 12.14
CA GLY A 529 -32.98 -2.94 11.54
C GLY A 529 -32.46 -4.25 12.12
N ILE A 530 -31.19 -4.52 11.86
CA ILE A 530 -30.49 -5.71 12.36
C ILE A 530 -29.24 -5.30 13.13
N THR A 531 -28.86 -6.12 14.11
CA THR A 531 -27.59 -5.98 14.81
C THR A 531 -26.82 -7.28 14.68
N ALA A 532 -25.55 -7.17 14.29
CA ALA A 532 -24.60 -8.27 14.17
C ALA A 532 -23.37 -7.97 14.99
N TRP A 533 -22.71 -9.00 15.52
CA TRP A 533 -21.48 -8.85 16.27
C TRP A 533 -20.45 -9.90 15.92
N GLY A 534 -19.18 -9.62 16.20
CA GLY A 534 -18.05 -10.46 15.78
C GLY A 534 -16.81 -10.31 16.64
N ALA A 535 -15.83 -11.18 16.38
CA ALA A 535 -14.48 -11.12 16.94
C ALA A 535 -13.67 -9.92 16.40
N ASP A 536 -14.15 -9.29 15.34
CA ASP A 536 -13.63 -8.04 14.76
C ASP A 536 -14.73 -7.36 13.93
N LEU A 537 -14.42 -6.15 13.41
CA LEU A 537 -15.35 -5.38 12.57
C LEU A 537 -15.73 -6.09 11.27
N ALA A 538 -14.79 -6.80 10.65
CA ALA A 538 -15.02 -7.49 9.38
C ALA A 538 -16.04 -8.62 9.56
N GLN A 539 -15.87 -9.44 10.60
CA GLN A 539 -16.81 -10.51 10.93
C GLN A 539 -18.19 -9.97 11.33
N ALA A 540 -18.25 -8.87 12.09
CA ALA A 540 -19.53 -8.24 12.43
C ALA A 540 -20.26 -7.73 11.18
N ARG A 541 -19.53 -7.11 10.23
CA ARG A 541 -20.06 -6.72 8.91
C ARG A 541 -20.54 -7.92 8.13
N ASP A 542 -19.71 -8.94 7.94
CA ASP A 542 -20.02 -10.11 7.11
C ASP A 542 -21.27 -10.85 7.60
N ARG A 543 -21.47 -10.90 8.92
CA ARG A 543 -22.70 -11.44 9.54
C ARG A 543 -23.93 -10.59 9.22
N ALA A 544 -23.82 -9.26 9.27
CA ALA A 544 -24.90 -8.38 8.84
C ALA A 544 -25.22 -8.57 7.35
N GLU A 545 -24.19 -8.74 6.51
CA GLU A 545 -24.37 -9.01 5.07
C GLU A 545 -25.05 -10.35 4.81
N CYS A 546 -24.63 -11.42 5.49
CA CYS A 546 -25.28 -12.72 5.38
C CYS A 546 -26.76 -12.65 5.77
N LEU A 547 -27.10 -11.91 6.82
CA LEU A 547 -28.49 -11.76 7.26
C LEU A 547 -29.33 -10.93 6.28
N GLU A 548 -28.81 -9.82 5.77
CA GLU A 548 -29.50 -9.02 4.76
C GLU A 548 -29.73 -9.85 3.48
N ALA A 549 -28.72 -10.58 3.02
CA ALA A 549 -28.82 -11.44 1.84
C ALA A 549 -29.81 -12.61 2.04
N LEU A 550 -29.88 -13.20 3.25
CA LEU A 550 -30.94 -14.15 3.60
C LEU A 550 -32.32 -13.51 3.45
N CYS A 551 -32.52 -12.31 3.99
CA CYS A 551 -33.78 -11.58 3.90
C CYS A 551 -34.12 -11.13 2.48
N GLU A 552 -33.13 -10.83 1.65
CA GLU A 552 -33.30 -10.57 0.22
C GLU A 552 -33.85 -11.81 -0.49
N LEU A 553 -33.24 -12.98 -0.28
CA LEU A 553 -33.71 -14.24 -0.86
C LEU A 553 -35.12 -14.58 -0.38
N VAL A 554 -35.45 -14.36 0.91
CA VAL A 554 -36.81 -14.53 1.42
C VAL A 554 -37.78 -13.56 0.74
N SER A 555 -37.38 -12.31 0.52
CA SER A 555 -38.22 -11.31 -0.14
C SER A 555 -38.50 -11.66 -1.61
N LEU A 556 -37.52 -12.24 -2.30
CA LEU A 556 -37.64 -12.65 -3.71
C LEU A 556 -38.40 -13.96 -3.88
N THR A 557 -38.24 -14.91 -2.96
CA THR A 557 -38.82 -16.26 -3.08
C THR A 557 -40.13 -16.43 -2.32
N GLY A 558 -40.39 -15.57 -1.32
CA GLY A 558 -41.49 -15.73 -0.36
C GLY A 558 -41.29 -16.88 0.64
N ARG A 559 -40.13 -17.56 0.63
CA ARG A 559 -39.87 -18.77 1.42
C ARG A 559 -38.75 -18.55 2.42
N ARG A 560 -38.91 -19.12 3.61
CA ARG A 560 -37.88 -19.20 4.67
C ARG A 560 -37.29 -20.60 4.84
N ASP A 561 -37.77 -21.56 4.04
CA ASP A 561 -37.28 -22.92 4.00
C ASP A 561 -37.12 -23.32 2.53
N ILE A 562 -35.88 -23.61 2.16
CA ILE A 562 -35.48 -24.02 0.82
C ILE A 562 -34.71 -25.34 0.84
N SER A 563 -34.96 -26.20 1.83
CA SER A 563 -34.37 -27.54 1.88
C SER A 563 -34.58 -28.32 0.58
N THR A 564 -33.57 -29.07 0.14
CA THR A 564 -33.55 -29.78 -1.15
C THR A 564 -34.73 -30.73 -1.34
N ASP A 565 -35.23 -31.34 -0.26
CA ASP A 565 -36.40 -32.22 -0.27
C ASP A 565 -37.66 -31.44 -0.73
N ARG A 566 -37.81 -30.17 -0.32
CA ARG A 566 -38.93 -29.31 -0.73
C ARG A 566 -38.78 -28.69 -2.12
N ILE A 567 -37.55 -28.45 -2.59
CA ILE A 567 -37.32 -27.88 -3.93
C ILE A 567 -37.65 -28.90 -5.02
N LEU A 568 -37.37 -30.18 -4.78
CA LEU A 568 -37.56 -31.25 -5.77
C LEU A 568 -38.97 -31.87 -5.74
N GLU A 569 -39.71 -31.76 -4.63
CA GLU A 569 -41.08 -32.28 -4.51
C GLU A 569 -42.16 -31.36 -5.14
N GLU A 570 -41.87 -30.07 -5.37
CA GLU A 570 -42.82 -29.11 -5.98
C GLU A 570 -42.71 -28.97 -7.51
N GLN A 571 -42.15 -29.97 -8.21
CA GLN A 571 -42.26 -30.04 -9.67
C GLN A 571 -43.68 -30.53 -10.03
N PRO A 572 -44.53 -29.74 -10.72
CA PRO A 572 -45.80 -30.27 -11.21
C PRO A 572 -45.50 -31.40 -12.21
N GLN A 573 -46.08 -32.58 -11.97
CA GLN A 573 -46.10 -33.69 -12.94
C GLN A 573 -46.76 -33.27 -14.25
#